data_AF-A0A2H3BBE0-F1
#
_entry.id   AF-A0A2H3BBE0-F1
#
_cell.length_a   1.000
_cell.length_b   1.000
_cell.length_c   1.000
_cell.angle_alpha   90.00
_cell.angle_beta   90.00
_cell.angle_gamma   90.00
#
_symmetry.space_group_name_H-M   'P 1'
#
loop_
_entity.id
_entity.type
_entity.pdbx_description
1 polymer ?
#
loop_
_entity_poly.entity_id
_entity_poly.type
_entity_poly.pdbx_seq_one_letter_code
_entity_poly.pdbx_strand_id
1 'polypeptide(L)'
;SNDAGESSDQVVININPGPTVDSITVEEASWKSGKGSGTLTVIASTNVISSQLFATDPDVDTIAMTSLGSGRFQALVSIRPSPVLVTITSSLGASVTVSVSN
;
A
#
# COMPACT_ATOMS: atom_id res chain seq x y z
N SER A 1 -0.51 17.65 22.57
CA SER A 1 0.70 16.88 22.24
C SER A 1 0.34 16.02 21.05
N ASN A 2 0.95 16.26 19.89
CA ASN A 2 0.66 15.53 18.65
C ASN A 2 1.77 14.53 18.30
N ASP A 3 2.65 14.23 19.25
CA ASP A 3 3.71 13.25 19.09
C ASP A 3 3.07 11.85 19.12
N ALA A 4 2.56 11.42 17.97
CA ALA A 4 2.50 9.98 17.74
C ALA A 4 3.97 9.53 17.68
N GLY A 5 4.39 8.74 18.66
CA GLY A 5 5.76 8.23 18.71
C GLY A 5 6.07 7.34 17.50
N GLU A 6 7.33 6.98 17.36
CA GLU A 6 7.73 5.90 16.46
C GLU A 6 7.15 4.59 16.99
N SER A 7 6.48 3.81 16.14
CA SER A 7 5.99 2.48 16.52
C SER A 7 7.00 1.41 16.12
N SER A 8 7.20 0.40 16.97
CA SER A 8 7.91 -0.83 16.62
C SER A 8 7.11 -1.77 15.72
N ASP A 9 5.88 -1.41 15.40
CA ASP A 9 4.94 -2.27 14.69
C ASP A 9 5.29 -2.39 13.20
N GLN A 10 4.94 -3.54 12.65
CA GLN A 10 4.98 -3.80 11.22
C GLN A 10 3.55 -3.71 10.68
N VAL A 11 3.37 -2.97 9.60
CA VAL A 11 2.06 -2.85 8.95
C VAL A 11 2.04 -3.69 7.69
N VAL A 12 0.90 -4.35 7.44
CA VAL A 12 0.67 -5.12 6.21
C VAL A 12 -0.43 -4.44 5.40
N ILE A 13 -0.12 -4.07 4.16
CA ILE A 13 -1.08 -3.50 3.21
C ILE A 13 -1.44 -4.57 2.17
N ASN A 14 -2.72 -4.87 2.03
CA ASN A 14 -3.18 -5.88 1.07
C ASN A 14 -3.74 -5.21 -0.20
N ILE A 15 -3.16 -5.53 -1.36
CA ILE A 15 -3.68 -5.16 -2.68
C ILE A 15 -4.67 -6.25 -3.13
N ASN A 16 -5.95 -5.88 -3.07
CA ASN A 16 -7.05 -6.74 -3.43
C ASN A 16 -7.48 -6.50 -4.88
N PRO A 17 -7.45 -7.53 -5.74
CA PRO A 17 -7.94 -7.44 -7.11
C PRO A 17 -9.47 -7.41 -7.20
N GLY A 18 -9.98 -6.90 -8.32
CA GLY A 18 -11.32 -7.22 -8.80
C GLY A 18 -11.44 -8.69 -9.24
N PRO A 19 -12.68 -9.20 -9.42
CA PRO A 19 -12.96 -10.64 -9.57
C PRO A 19 -12.38 -11.32 -10.82
N THR A 20 -11.85 -10.56 -11.77
CA THR A 20 -11.35 -11.08 -13.06
C THR A 20 -9.83 -11.02 -13.19
N VAL A 21 -9.11 -10.48 -12.20
CA VAL A 21 -7.65 -10.37 -12.25
C VAL A 21 -7.02 -11.69 -11.83
N ASP A 22 -6.01 -12.12 -12.60
CA ASP A 22 -5.22 -13.32 -12.30
C ASP A 22 -3.78 -12.99 -11.86
N SER A 23 -3.34 -11.74 -12.04
CA SER A 23 -1.99 -11.29 -11.70
C SER A 23 -1.95 -9.84 -11.20
N ILE A 24 -1.16 -9.63 -10.15
CA ILE A 24 -0.79 -8.32 -9.62
C ILE A 24 0.74 -8.26 -9.52
N THR A 25 1.31 -7.17 -10.01
CA THR A 25 2.73 -6.82 -9.80
C THR A 25 2.81 -5.53 -9.01
N VAL A 26 3.59 -5.50 -7.94
CA VAL A 26 3.92 -4.24 -7.25
C VAL A 26 5.12 -3.63 -7.98
N GLU A 27 4.91 -2.52 -8.67
CA GLU A 27 5.93 -1.82 -9.46
C GLU A 27 6.74 -0.85 -8.61
N GLU A 28 6.06 -0.17 -7.68
CA GLU A 28 6.68 0.79 -6.76
C GLU A 28 6.07 0.66 -5.38
N ALA A 29 6.93 0.74 -4.37
CA ALA A 29 6.57 0.89 -2.99
C ALA A 29 7.55 1.88 -2.33
N SER A 30 7.06 3.06 -1.98
CA SER A 30 7.90 4.13 -1.44
C SER A 30 7.26 4.76 -0.22
N TRP A 31 8.05 4.92 0.84
CA TRP A 31 7.61 5.53 2.09
C TRP A 31 8.09 6.99 2.17
N LYS A 32 7.19 7.88 2.59
CA LYS A 32 7.51 9.26 2.92
C LYS A 32 7.19 9.54 4.38
N SER A 33 8.23 9.71 5.18
CA SER A 33 8.12 10.04 6.60
C SER A 33 7.58 11.45 6.84
N GLY A 34 6.82 11.60 7.93
CA GLY A 34 6.39 12.84 8.55
C GLY A 34 6.67 12.78 10.06
N LYS A 35 6.34 13.84 10.81
CA LYS A 35 6.58 13.88 12.26
C LYS A 35 5.60 12.94 12.99
N GLY A 36 5.99 11.68 13.19
CA GLY A 36 5.20 10.66 13.90
C GLY A 36 4.19 9.90 13.05
N SER A 37 4.21 10.07 11.74
CA SER A 37 3.33 9.41 10.76
C SER A 37 4.05 9.36 9.41
N GLY A 38 3.44 8.76 8.40
CA GLY A 38 3.90 8.95 7.03
C GLY A 38 2.91 8.45 6.01
N THR A 39 3.30 8.55 4.75
CA THR A 39 2.49 8.11 3.62
C THR A 39 3.27 7.08 2.81
N LEU A 40 2.67 5.90 2.67
CA LEU A 40 3.11 4.90 1.72
C LEU A 40 2.48 5.19 0.36
N THR A 41 3.32 5.31 -0.67
CA THR A 41 2.89 5.27 -2.06
C THR A 41 3.09 3.86 -2.58
N VAL A 42 2.04 3.28 -3.17
CA VAL A 42 2.11 1.97 -3.83
C VAL A 42 1.63 2.14 -5.26
N ILE A 43 2.42 1.69 -6.23
CA ILE A 43 2.00 1.51 -7.61
C ILE A 43 1.99 0.02 -7.91
N ALA A 44 0.84 -0.47 -8.34
CA ALA A 44 0.67 -1.86 -8.76
C ALA A 44 0.05 -1.93 -10.15
N SER A 45 0.37 -2.97 -10.90
CA SER A 45 -0.22 -3.27 -12.19
C SER A 45 -0.87 -4.63 -12.22
N THR A 46 -1.84 -4.76 -13.11
CA THR A 46 -2.55 -6.00 -13.42
C THR A 46 -2.65 -6.19 -14.93
N ASN A 47 -2.75 -7.44 -15.35
CA ASN A 47 -3.03 -7.81 -16.74
C ASN A 47 -4.44 -7.43 -17.21
N VAL A 48 -5.39 -7.17 -16.31
CA VAL A 48 -6.77 -6.80 -16.67
C VAL A 48 -6.97 -5.29 -16.54
N ILE A 49 -6.87 -4.60 -17.67
CA ILE A 49 -6.90 -3.12 -17.74
C ILE A 49 -8.22 -2.53 -17.21
N SER A 50 -9.34 -3.22 -17.42
CA SER A 50 -10.67 -2.79 -16.97
C SER A 50 -10.97 -3.07 -15.50
N SER A 51 -10.02 -3.66 -14.76
CA SER A 51 -10.21 -3.97 -13.35
C SER A 51 -10.10 -2.72 -12.46
N GLN A 52 -10.53 -2.87 -11.21
CA GLN A 52 -10.23 -1.96 -10.11
C GLN A 52 -9.31 -2.69 -9.12
N LEU A 53 -8.36 -1.97 -8.52
CA LEU A 53 -7.58 -2.46 -7.38
C LEU A 53 -7.93 -1.67 -6.12
N PHE A 54 -7.81 -2.32 -4.97
CA PHE A 54 -8.04 -1.73 -3.65
C PHE A 54 -6.88 -2.03 -2.72
N ALA A 55 -6.48 -1.07 -1.90
CA ALA A 55 -5.52 -1.25 -0.82
C ALA A 55 -6.25 -1.29 0.51
N THR A 56 -5.96 -2.28 1.36
CA THR A 56 -6.52 -2.37 2.71
C THR A 56 -5.40 -2.25 3.74
N ASP A 57 -5.60 -1.36 4.70
CA ASP A 57 -4.77 -1.14 5.88
C ASP A 57 -5.51 -1.75 7.10
N PRO A 58 -4.84 -2.43 8.04
CA PRO A 58 -5.47 -2.96 9.26
C PRO A 58 -6.23 -1.91 10.09
N ASP A 59 -5.79 -0.65 10.07
CA ASP A 59 -6.35 0.42 10.91
C ASP A 59 -7.31 1.36 10.15
N VAL A 60 -7.50 1.16 8.84
CA VAL A 60 -8.28 2.06 7.96
C VAL A 60 -9.23 1.28 7.06
N ASP A 61 -10.29 1.96 6.61
CA ASP A 61 -11.18 1.47 5.56
C ASP A 61 -10.42 1.17 4.25
N THR A 62 -10.98 0.26 3.45
CA THR A 62 -10.48 -0.08 2.11
C THR A 62 -10.38 1.15 1.21
N ILE A 63 -9.20 1.38 0.64
CA ILE A 63 -8.89 2.51 -0.24
C ILE A 63 -8.96 2.04 -1.69
N ALA A 64 -9.85 2.65 -2.49
CA ALA A 64 -9.83 2.45 -3.94
C ALA A 64 -8.56 3.06 -4.54
N MET A 65 -7.83 2.29 -5.34
CA MET A 65 -6.63 2.78 -6.00
C MET A 65 -6.98 3.62 -7.23
N THR A 66 -6.28 4.73 -7.44
CA THR A 66 -6.46 5.59 -8.60
C THR A 66 -5.85 4.94 -9.84
N SER A 67 -6.63 4.78 -10.92
CA SER A 67 -6.08 4.28 -12.19
C SER A 67 -5.11 5.30 -12.79
N LEU A 68 -3.92 4.83 -13.17
CA LEU A 68 -2.92 5.59 -13.93
C LEU A 68 -2.99 5.27 -15.44
N GLY A 69 -3.93 4.43 -15.87
CA GLY A 69 -4.04 3.91 -17.23
C GLY A 69 -3.23 2.63 -17.45
N SER A 70 -3.54 1.92 -18.54
CA SER A 70 -2.81 0.70 -18.96
C SER A 70 -2.68 -0.38 -17.89
N GLY A 71 -3.72 -0.56 -17.05
CA GLY A 71 -3.73 -1.56 -15.99
C GLY A 71 -2.87 -1.22 -14.77
N ARG A 72 -2.39 0.02 -14.65
CA ARG A 72 -1.61 0.52 -13.51
C ARG A 72 -2.49 1.32 -12.56
N PHE A 73 -2.25 1.19 -11.26
CA PHE A 73 -3.04 1.82 -10.20
C PHE A 73 -2.14 2.31 -9.07
N GLN A 74 -2.53 3.41 -8.42
CA GLN A 74 -1.82 4.02 -7.31
C GLN A 74 -2.67 4.07 -6.04
N ALA A 75 -2.08 3.71 -4.90
CA ALA A 75 -2.61 3.99 -3.57
C ALA A 75 -1.71 4.98 -2.83
N LEU A 76 -2.31 5.86 -2.04
CA LEU A 76 -1.64 6.67 -1.02
C LEU A 76 -2.23 6.27 0.33
N VAL A 77 -1.45 5.57 1.16
CA VAL A 77 -1.89 5.06 2.46
C VAL A 77 -1.22 5.88 3.56
N SER A 78 -2.01 6.56 4.38
CA SER A 78 -1.49 7.34 5.50
C SER A 78 -1.48 6.48 6.75
N ILE A 79 -0.31 6.25 7.32
CA ILE A 79 -0.13 5.38 8.49
C ILE A 79 0.36 6.22 9.67
N ARG A 80 -0.28 6.06 10.82
CA ARG A 80 0.07 6.74 12.07
C ARG A 80 -0.25 5.82 13.26
N PRO A 81 0.68 5.60 14.21
CA PRO A 81 2.07 6.08 14.23
C PRO A 81 2.91 5.57 13.05
N SER A 82 4.07 6.18 12.79
CA SER A 82 4.99 5.69 11.76
C SER A 82 5.48 4.28 12.15
N PRO A 83 5.33 3.26 11.30
CA PRO A 83 5.81 1.90 11.59
C PRO A 83 7.31 1.77 11.32
N VAL A 84 7.93 0.67 11.71
CA VAL A 84 9.32 0.34 11.32
C VAL A 84 9.41 -0.31 9.94
N LEU A 85 8.36 -1.04 9.55
CA LEU A 85 8.29 -1.78 8.29
C LEU A 85 6.87 -1.73 7.75
N VAL A 86 6.76 -1.64 6.44
CA VAL A 86 5.50 -1.83 5.73
C VAL A 86 5.67 -2.93 4.70
N THR A 87 4.85 -3.98 4.79
CA THR A 87 4.82 -5.07 3.81
C THR A 87 3.55 -4.97 2.98
N ILE A 88 3.70 -4.88 1.67
CA ILE A 88 2.60 -4.89 0.72
C ILE A 88 2.46 -6.31 0.21
N THR A 89 1.26 -6.87 0.31
CA THR A 89 0.97 -8.20 -0.23
C THR A 89 -0.23 -8.18 -1.16
N SER A 90 -0.43 -9.27 -1.90
CA SER A 90 -1.66 -9.53 -2.65
C SER A 90 -2.06 -11.00 -2.51
N SER A 91 -3.36 -11.29 -2.57
CA SER A 91 -3.87 -12.66 -2.64
C SER A 91 -3.36 -13.44 -3.86
N LEU A 92 -2.79 -12.76 -4.86
CA LEU A 92 -2.19 -13.33 -6.06
C LEU A 92 -0.66 -13.53 -5.95
N GLY A 93 -0.10 -13.40 -4.75
CA GLY A 93 1.28 -13.80 -4.45
C GLY A 93 2.33 -12.69 -4.53
N ALA A 94 1.96 -11.45 -4.90
CA ALA A 94 2.87 -10.32 -4.82
C ALA A 94 3.23 -10.02 -3.35
N SER A 95 4.51 -9.76 -3.07
CA SER A 95 4.97 -9.35 -1.73
C SER A 95 6.18 -8.44 -1.84
N VAL A 96 6.10 -7.23 -1.27
CA VAL A 96 7.19 -6.25 -1.23
C VAL A 96 7.25 -5.63 0.15
N THR A 97 8.43 -5.61 0.77
CA THR A 97 8.64 -4.96 2.06
C THR A 97 9.47 -3.70 1.90
N VAL A 98 9.01 -2.62 2.52
CA VAL A 98 9.70 -1.32 2.58
C VAL A 98 10.10 -1.05 4.03
N SER A 99 11.39 -0.78 4.23
CA SER A 99 11.89 -0.25 5.50
C SER A 99 11.52 1.21 5.63
N VAL A 100 10.93 1.56 6.76
CA VAL A 100 10.67 2.95 7.12
C VAL A 100 11.91 3.48 7.82
N SER A 101 12.80 4.10 7.05
CA SER A 101 13.92 4.87 7.60
C SER A 101 13.41 6.23 8.10
N ASN A 102 13.62 6.50 9.39
CA ASN A 102 13.47 7.83 9.97
C ASN A 102 14.65 8.74 9.62
#